data_AF-A0A3P7NJV9-F1
#
_entry.id   AF-A0A3P7NJV9-F1
#
_cell.length_a   1.000
_cell.length_b   1.000
_cell.length_c   1.000
_cell.angle_alpha   90.00
_cell.angle_beta   90.00
_cell.angle_gamma   90.00
#
_symmetry.space_group_name_H-M   'P 1'
#
loop_
_entity.id
_entity.type
_entity.pdbx_description
1 polymer ?
#
loop_
_entity_poly.entity_id
_entity_poly.type
_entity_poly.pdbx_seq_one_letter_code
_entity_poly.pdbx_strand_id
1 'polypeptide(L)'
;MFQIIRPDPALWRPITDDAEYKNTNKLREYQVEGVNWLTFCWYNKRNCILADEMGLGKTVQSIAFLMEVFSAGVKGPFLIIVPLSTVGNWQREFENWSDLNVVVYHGSGISRRMIQEYEIFYRKKGSSHGGSQYRHDVYKFHALITTFEILMSDIEFFGNIHWAVSIIDEAHRLKNKKCKLGEGLRYLELVSLRLFSKIILMLKQDHRVLLTGTPLQNNVEELFGLLNFLEPERFSCASTFLAEYGELKTEAQVEDLKSLLKPMMLRRLKEDVEKSLAPKEETIIEVSDTFLSVVPTNVCMKYRTLFSLR
;
A
#
# COMPACT_ATOMS: atom_id res chain seq x y z
N MET A 1 -22.78 -14.82 4.98
CA MET A 1 -21.47 -14.21 4.63
C MET A 1 -21.65 -12.71 4.79
N PHE A 2 -20.89 -12.03 5.64
CA PHE A 2 -20.99 -10.58 5.79
C PHE A 2 -20.58 -9.93 4.47
N GLN A 3 -21.54 -9.34 3.75
CA GLN A 3 -21.27 -8.51 2.58
C GLN A 3 -21.10 -7.08 3.07
N ILE A 4 -19.98 -6.47 2.71
CA ILE A 4 -19.76 -5.06 2.94
C ILE A 4 -20.51 -4.33 1.85
N ILE A 5 -21.58 -3.64 2.22
CA ILE A 5 -22.43 -2.91 1.29
C ILE A 5 -21.82 -1.53 1.12
N ARG A 6 -21.34 -1.24 -0.11
CA ARG A 6 -20.93 0.13 -0.46
C ARG A 6 -22.16 0.97 -0.78
N PRO A 7 -22.15 2.27 -0.48
CA PRO A 7 -23.18 3.19 -0.92
C PRO A 7 -23.26 3.27 -2.46
N ASP A 8 -24.38 3.78 -2.95
CA ASP A 8 -24.58 4.04 -4.37
C ASP A 8 -23.54 5.06 -4.89
N PRO A 9 -22.88 4.82 -6.04
CA PRO A 9 -21.96 5.77 -6.66
C PRO A 9 -22.51 7.20 -6.82
N ALA A 10 -23.83 7.36 -7.03
CA ALA A 10 -24.48 8.65 -7.19
C ALA A 10 -24.48 9.51 -5.91
N LEU A 11 -24.26 8.89 -4.74
CA LEU A 11 -24.17 9.59 -3.45
C LEU A 11 -22.79 10.18 -3.19
N TRP A 12 -21.78 9.86 -4.03
CA TRP A 12 -20.45 10.43 -3.85
C TRP A 12 -20.49 11.96 -3.97
N ARG A 13 -19.79 12.60 -3.02
CA ARG A 13 -19.58 14.04 -2.96
C ARG A 13 -18.11 14.29 -2.64
N PRO A 14 -17.48 15.30 -3.27
CA PRO A 14 -16.13 15.69 -2.89
C PRO A 14 -16.14 16.28 -1.48
N ILE A 15 -15.09 15.97 -0.75
CA ILE A 15 -14.72 16.60 0.51
C ILE A 15 -14.33 18.05 0.21
N THR A 16 -14.71 18.94 1.10
CA THR A 16 -14.40 20.36 1.03
C THR A 16 -13.05 20.66 1.71
N ASP A 17 -12.37 21.72 1.27
CA ASP A 17 -11.01 22.06 1.76
C ASP A 17 -10.97 22.46 3.25
N ASP A 18 -12.12 22.71 3.86
CA ASP A 18 -12.28 23.05 5.27
C ASP A 18 -12.45 21.82 6.18
N ALA A 19 -12.41 20.60 5.63
CA ALA A 19 -12.50 19.38 6.42
C ALA A 19 -11.39 19.30 7.49
N GLU A 20 -11.81 19.21 8.75
CA GLU A 20 -10.92 19.07 9.90
C GLU A 20 -10.85 17.61 10.36
N TYR A 21 -9.63 17.12 10.43
CA TYR A 21 -9.29 15.83 11.00
C TYR A 21 -8.92 15.98 12.47
N LYS A 22 -8.63 14.85 13.14
CA LYS A 22 -8.21 14.85 14.54
C LYS A 22 -7.06 15.84 14.77
N ASN A 23 -7.02 16.43 15.97
CA ASN A 23 -6.05 17.45 16.36
C ASN A 23 -6.10 18.71 15.48
N THR A 24 -7.26 19.05 14.92
CA THR A 24 -7.46 20.21 14.02
C THR A 24 -6.57 20.18 12.77
N ASN A 25 -6.14 18.97 12.38
CA ASN A 25 -5.31 18.79 11.20
C ASN A 25 -6.12 19.06 9.93
N LYS A 26 -5.51 19.77 8.97
CA LYS A 26 -6.09 20.05 7.65
C LYS A 26 -5.22 19.49 6.56
N LEU A 27 -5.86 18.94 5.54
CA LEU A 27 -5.19 18.50 4.32
C LEU A 27 -4.80 19.73 3.48
N ARG A 28 -3.70 19.61 2.73
CA ARG A 28 -3.38 20.57 1.67
C ARG A 28 -4.33 20.38 0.49
N GLU A 29 -4.52 21.40 -0.34
CA GLU A 29 -5.43 21.35 -1.51
C GLU A 29 -5.21 20.11 -2.40
N TYR A 30 -3.95 19.85 -2.80
CA TYR A 30 -3.63 18.66 -3.59
C TYR A 30 -3.91 17.35 -2.83
N GLN A 31 -3.82 17.34 -1.50
CA GLN A 31 -4.16 16.15 -0.71
C GLN A 31 -5.67 15.92 -0.71
N VAL A 32 -6.47 16.99 -0.61
CA VAL A 32 -7.94 16.92 -0.74
C VAL A 32 -8.33 16.35 -2.09
N GLU A 33 -7.72 16.83 -3.18
CA GLU A 33 -7.92 16.26 -4.53
C GLU A 33 -7.59 14.77 -4.58
N GLY A 34 -6.50 14.36 -3.95
CA GLY A 34 -6.08 12.96 -3.91
C GLY A 34 -7.06 12.08 -3.14
N VAL A 35 -7.56 12.55 -1.99
CA VAL A 35 -8.58 11.84 -1.21
C VAL A 35 -9.91 11.78 -1.96
N ASN A 36 -10.30 12.87 -2.64
CA ASN A 36 -11.49 12.90 -3.49
C ASN A 36 -11.38 11.90 -4.64
N TRP A 37 -10.21 11.78 -5.26
CA TRP A 37 -9.97 10.76 -6.28
C TRP A 37 -10.05 9.33 -5.72
N LEU A 38 -9.42 9.07 -4.57
CA LEU A 38 -9.47 7.77 -3.90
C LEU A 38 -10.90 7.36 -3.53
N THR A 39 -11.67 8.28 -2.92
CA THR A 39 -13.08 8.04 -2.57
C THR A 39 -13.92 7.80 -3.82
N PHE A 40 -13.74 8.59 -4.89
CA PHE A 40 -14.42 8.39 -6.16
C PHE A 40 -14.15 7.00 -6.75
N CYS A 41 -12.91 6.54 -6.73
CA CYS A 41 -12.55 5.19 -7.17
C CYS A 41 -13.23 4.11 -6.30
N TRP A 42 -13.28 4.31 -4.98
CA TRP A 42 -13.96 3.39 -4.06
C TRP A 42 -15.47 3.28 -4.31
N TYR A 43 -16.18 4.40 -4.48
CA TYR A 43 -17.60 4.40 -4.83
C TYR A 43 -17.87 3.66 -6.15
N ASN A 44 -16.99 3.85 -7.14
CA ASN A 44 -17.10 3.22 -8.46
C ASN A 44 -16.52 1.79 -8.54
N LYS A 45 -16.15 1.18 -7.42
CA LYS A 45 -15.55 -0.18 -7.37
C LYS A 45 -14.31 -0.36 -8.24
N ARG A 46 -13.53 0.70 -8.44
CA ARG A 46 -12.27 0.66 -9.20
C ARG A 46 -11.10 0.67 -8.25
N ASN A 47 -10.30 -0.39 -8.26
CA ASN A 47 -9.05 -0.39 -7.50
C ASN A 47 -8.06 0.63 -8.08
N CYS A 48 -7.15 1.15 -7.26
CA CYS A 48 -6.37 2.32 -7.64
C CYS A 48 -4.92 2.29 -7.15
N ILE A 49 -4.10 3.12 -7.80
CA ILE A 49 -2.69 3.36 -7.52
C ILE A 49 -2.51 4.85 -7.24
N LEU A 50 -2.09 5.19 -6.03
CA LEU A 50 -1.61 6.53 -5.69
C LEU A 50 -0.09 6.57 -5.88
N ALA A 51 0.34 7.10 -7.02
CA ALA A 51 1.72 7.18 -7.48
C ALA A 51 2.32 8.59 -7.32
N ASP A 52 1.86 9.35 -6.33
CA ASP A 52 2.42 10.66 -5.97
C ASP A 52 3.91 10.55 -5.57
N GLU A 53 4.69 11.59 -5.85
CA GLU A 53 6.10 11.67 -5.44
C GLU A 53 6.27 11.46 -3.92
N MET A 54 7.41 10.87 -3.52
CA MET A 54 7.79 10.71 -2.11
C MET A 54 7.79 12.07 -1.40
N GLY A 55 7.04 12.18 -0.30
CA GLY A 55 6.92 13.41 0.48
C GLY A 55 5.60 14.19 0.31
N LEU A 56 4.77 13.83 -0.68
CA LEU A 56 3.43 14.44 -0.87
C LEU A 56 2.35 13.91 0.11
N GLY A 57 2.74 13.22 1.18
CA GLY A 57 1.80 12.81 2.24
C GLY A 57 0.84 11.67 1.87
N LYS A 58 1.27 10.70 1.03
CA LYS A 58 0.44 9.52 0.67
C LYS A 58 -0.15 8.79 1.88
N THR A 59 0.61 8.67 2.97
CA THR A 59 0.13 8.06 4.23
C THR A 59 -1.07 8.80 4.80
N VAL A 60 -0.98 10.13 4.92
CA VAL A 60 -2.06 10.97 5.44
C VAL A 60 -3.28 10.93 4.51
N GLN A 61 -3.08 11.05 3.19
CA GLN A 61 -4.15 10.90 2.20
C GLN A 61 -4.88 9.55 2.35
N SER A 62 -4.12 8.47 2.61
CA SER A 62 -4.68 7.13 2.81
C SER A 62 -5.52 7.04 4.09
N ILE A 63 -5.06 7.65 5.19
CA ILE A 63 -5.79 7.66 6.46
C ILE A 63 -7.09 8.48 6.32
N ALA A 64 -7.01 9.66 5.72
CA ALA A 64 -8.17 10.50 5.42
C ALA A 64 -9.19 9.74 4.55
N PHE A 65 -8.73 9.06 3.50
CA PHE A 65 -9.58 8.20 2.68
C PHE A 65 -10.29 7.11 3.49
N LEU A 66 -9.59 6.40 4.39
CA LEU A 66 -10.23 5.39 5.25
C LEU A 66 -11.27 6.00 6.21
N MET A 67 -11.03 7.22 6.70
CA MET A 67 -12.01 7.94 7.51
C MET A 67 -13.27 8.27 6.72
N GLU A 68 -13.16 8.68 5.46
CA GLU A 68 -14.34 8.90 4.61
C GLU A 68 -15.12 7.61 4.37
N VAL A 69 -14.42 6.50 4.12
CA VAL A 69 -15.05 5.17 4.00
C VAL A 69 -15.76 4.79 5.30
N PHE A 70 -15.17 5.09 6.45
CA PHE A 70 -15.75 4.87 7.77
C PHE A 70 -17.00 5.73 8.04
N SER A 71 -16.98 7.00 7.60
CA SER A 71 -18.09 7.94 7.67
C SER A 71 -19.24 7.54 6.73
N ALA A 72 -18.92 6.96 5.57
CA ALA A 72 -19.88 6.38 4.63
C ALA A 72 -20.55 5.08 5.12
N GLY A 73 -20.25 4.64 6.35
CA GLY A 73 -20.90 3.51 7.01
C GLY A 73 -20.11 2.20 6.99
N VAL A 74 -18.96 2.15 6.31
CA VAL A 74 -18.11 0.94 6.27
C VAL A 74 -17.08 0.99 7.39
N LYS A 75 -17.39 0.33 8.51
CA LYS A 75 -16.58 0.38 9.75
C LYS A 75 -15.28 -0.44 9.73
N GLY A 76 -14.88 -0.95 8.57
CA GLY A 76 -13.76 -1.87 8.40
C GLY A 76 -14.19 -3.34 8.32
N PRO A 77 -13.26 -4.30 8.45
CA PRO A 77 -11.85 -4.08 8.80
C PRO A 77 -11.00 -3.58 7.62
N PHE A 78 -10.04 -2.70 7.90
CA PHE A 78 -9.08 -2.17 6.94
C PHE A 78 -7.70 -2.81 7.14
N LEU A 79 -7.07 -3.27 6.05
CA LEU A 79 -5.74 -3.88 6.07
C LEU A 79 -4.69 -2.91 5.53
N ILE A 80 -3.63 -2.67 6.28
CA ILE A 80 -2.55 -1.78 5.90
C ILE A 80 -1.25 -2.59 5.88
N ILE A 81 -0.73 -2.85 4.69
CA ILE A 81 0.46 -3.66 4.47
C ILE A 81 1.61 -2.73 4.13
N VAL A 82 2.60 -2.67 5.00
CA VAL A 82 3.67 -1.66 4.91
C VAL A 82 5.04 -2.29 5.11
N PRO A 83 6.13 -1.67 4.60
CA PRO A 83 7.47 -2.05 4.99
C PRO A 83 7.68 -1.99 6.51
N LEU A 84 8.49 -2.89 7.06
CA LEU A 84 8.80 -2.91 8.50
C LEU A 84 9.27 -1.55 9.02
N SER A 85 10.08 -0.84 8.24
CA SER A 85 10.62 0.48 8.59
C SER A 85 9.55 1.57 8.74
N THR A 86 8.38 1.42 8.12
CA THR A 86 7.32 2.45 8.12
C THR A 86 6.16 2.09 9.05
N VAL A 87 6.13 0.91 9.67
CA VAL A 87 5.07 0.50 10.63
C VAL A 87 4.87 1.55 11.72
N GLY A 88 5.94 1.99 12.39
CA GLY A 88 5.85 2.98 13.46
C GLY A 88 5.49 4.39 12.97
N ASN A 89 5.73 4.70 11.69
CA ASN A 89 5.25 5.93 11.08
C ASN A 89 3.75 5.88 10.85
N TRP A 90 3.27 4.82 10.21
CA TRP A 90 1.85 4.59 9.96
C TRP A 90 1.04 4.62 11.26
N GLN A 91 1.52 3.96 12.33
CA GLN A 91 0.87 4.01 13.63
C GLN A 91 0.73 5.43 14.17
N ARG A 92 1.82 6.22 14.19
CA ARG A 92 1.78 7.61 14.66
C ARG A 92 0.83 8.49 13.83
N GLU A 93 0.85 8.34 12.51
CA GLU A 93 -0.06 9.12 11.66
C GLU A 93 -1.53 8.74 11.92
N PHE A 94 -1.86 7.46 12.10
CA PHE A 94 -3.22 7.05 12.47
C PHE A 94 -3.65 7.66 13.81
N GLU A 95 -2.78 7.63 14.82
CA GLU A 95 -3.05 8.20 16.15
C GLU A 95 -3.25 9.72 16.10
N ASN A 96 -2.52 10.42 15.22
CA ASN A 96 -2.56 11.87 15.07
C ASN A 96 -3.74 12.36 14.20
N TRP A 97 -4.09 11.62 13.14
CA TRP A 97 -5.09 12.05 12.15
C TRP A 97 -6.48 11.46 12.36
N SER A 98 -6.62 10.36 13.10
CA SER A 98 -7.88 9.65 13.21
C SER A 98 -8.18 9.13 14.62
N ASP A 99 -9.47 8.91 14.90
CA ASP A 99 -9.95 8.21 16.10
C ASP A 99 -10.25 6.72 15.82
N LEU A 100 -9.74 6.19 14.71
CA LEU A 100 -9.91 4.78 14.38
C LEU A 100 -9.12 3.92 15.37
N ASN A 101 -9.74 2.85 15.88
CA ASN A 101 -9.01 1.84 16.64
C ASN A 101 -8.08 1.06 15.71
N VAL A 102 -6.78 1.29 15.84
CA VAL A 102 -5.74 0.71 14.98
C VAL A 102 -4.89 -0.25 15.79
N VAL A 103 -4.71 -1.46 15.27
CA VAL A 103 -3.89 -2.50 15.88
C VAL A 103 -2.68 -2.78 15.00
N VAL A 104 -1.48 -2.77 15.61
CA VAL A 104 -0.25 -3.18 14.93
C VAL A 104 -0.05 -4.67 15.11
N TYR A 105 -0.20 -5.43 14.02
CA TYR A 105 0.02 -6.87 13.97
C TYR A 105 1.47 -7.17 13.58
N HIS A 106 2.35 -7.15 14.57
CA HIS A 106 3.78 -7.43 14.39
C HIS A 106 4.37 -8.10 15.63
N GLY A 107 5.56 -8.70 15.50
CA GLY A 107 6.32 -9.28 16.61
C GLY A 107 6.45 -10.80 16.53
N SER A 108 6.87 -11.41 17.65
CA SER A 108 7.07 -12.86 17.76
C SER A 108 5.76 -13.63 17.60
N GLY A 109 5.82 -14.92 17.28
CA GLY A 109 4.61 -15.76 17.16
C GLY A 109 3.76 -15.77 18.44
N ILE A 110 4.37 -15.64 19.62
CA ILE A 110 3.66 -15.50 20.89
C ILE A 110 2.90 -14.18 20.95
N SER A 111 3.56 -13.06 20.60
CA SER A 111 2.93 -11.73 20.57
C SER A 111 1.74 -11.70 19.63
N ARG A 112 1.87 -12.31 18.45
CA ARG A 112 0.79 -12.38 17.45
C ARG A 112 -0.39 -13.22 17.91
N ARG A 113 -0.16 -14.34 18.60
CA ARG A 113 -1.24 -15.12 19.23
C ARG A 113 -1.99 -14.32 20.29
N MET A 114 -1.29 -13.54 21.10
CA MET A 114 -1.94 -12.65 22.06
C MET A 114 -2.81 -11.60 21.35
N ILE A 115 -2.30 -10.98 20.28
CA ILE A 115 -3.10 -10.03 19.49
C ILE A 115 -4.37 -10.71 18.94
N GLN A 116 -4.24 -11.89 18.33
CA GLN A 116 -5.39 -12.65 17.81
C GLN A 116 -6.45 -12.95 18.88
N GLU A 117 -6.02 -13.32 20.09
CA GLU A 117 -6.91 -13.70 21.19
C GLU A 117 -7.62 -12.49 21.83
N TYR A 118 -6.89 -11.38 22.02
CA TYR A 118 -7.37 -10.26 22.85
C TYR A 118 -7.84 -9.05 22.03
N GLU A 119 -7.26 -8.78 20.86
CA GLU A 119 -7.46 -7.53 20.10
C GLU A 119 -8.35 -7.67 18.86
N ILE A 120 -8.59 -8.89 18.36
CA ILE A 120 -9.27 -9.10 17.06
C ILE A 120 -10.77 -9.35 17.23
N PHE A 121 -11.16 -10.35 18.03
CA PHE A 121 -12.55 -10.80 18.15
C PHE A 121 -13.16 -10.53 19.54
N TYR A 122 -14.47 -10.30 19.58
CA TYR A 122 -15.22 -10.30 20.83
C TYR A 122 -15.44 -11.74 21.32
N ARG A 123 -15.18 -11.98 22.61
CA ARG A 123 -15.55 -13.24 23.27
C ARG A 123 -17.07 -13.27 23.42
N LYS A 124 -17.71 -14.38 23.04
CA LYS A 124 -19.15 -14.56 23.23
C LYS A 124 -19.42 -14.73 24.72
N LYS A 125 -20.18 -13.81 25.33
CA LYS A 125 -20.71 -13.99 26.69
C LYS A 125 -21.77 -15.10 26.63
N GLY A 126 -21.49 -16.29 27.22
CA GLY A 126 -22.49 -17.36 27.36
C GLY A 126 -22.01 -18.82 27.31
N SER A 127 -20.73 -19.12 27.10
CA SER A 127 -20.28 -20.53 27.13
C SER A 127 -20.03 -21.00 28.56
N SER A 128 -21.05 -21.50 29.25
CA SER A 128 -20.93 -22.14 30.58
C SER A 128 -20.16 -23.48 30.56
N HIS A 129 -19.60 -23.86 29.41
CA HIS A 129 -18.87 -25.11 29.21
C HIS A 129 -17.57 -24.86 28.41
N GLY A 130 -16.53 -24.35 29.08
CA GLY A 130 -15.10 -24.55 28.75
C GLY A 130 -14.54 -24.16 27.36
N GLY A 131 -15.35 -23.78 26.39
CA GLY A 131 -14.93 -23.42 25.03
C GLY A 131 -15.06 -21.92 24.78
N SER A 132 -13.92 -21.25 24.56
CA SER A 132 -13.91 -19.87 24.06
C SER A 132 -14.52 -19.82 22.66
N GLN A 133 -15.81 -19.46 22.57
CA GLN A 133 -16.48 -19.22 21.29
C GLN A 133 -16.37 -17.73 20.95
N TYR A 134 -15.84 -17.40 19.77
CA TYR A 134 -15.63 -16.03 19.32
C TYR A 134 -16.75 -15.57 18.38
N ARG A 135 -17.08 -14.27 18.45
CA ARG A 135 -17.93 -13.61 17.47
C ARG A 135 -17.08 -13.18 16.29
N HIS A 136 -17.27 -13.83 15.14
CA HIS A 136 -16.52 -13.54 13.91
C HIS A 136 -17.23 -12.51 13.01
N ASP A 137 -18.35 -11.98 13.46
CA ASP A 137 -19.17 -10.99 12.77
C ASP A 137 -18.81 -9.55 13.10
N VAL A 138 -18.14 -9.32 14.23
CA VAL A 138 -17.76 -7.98 14.69
C VAL A 138 -16.31 -8.00 15.16
N TYR A 139 -15.51 -7.10 14.61
CA TYR A 139 -14.11 -6.90 14.97
C TYR A 139 -13.99 -5.80 16.02
N LYS A 140 -13.03 -5.94 16.93
CA LYS A 140 -12.72 -4.92 17.94
C LYS A 140 -11.96 -3.72 17.38
N PHE A 141 -11.25 -3.93 16.26
CA PHE A 141 -10.42 -2.94 15.59
C PHE A 141 -11.08 -2.46 14.30
N HIS A 142 -10.71 -1.27 13.85
CA HIS A 142 -11.10 -0.73 12.54
C HIS A 142 -10.01 -0.98 11.50
N ALA A 143 -8.73 -0.82 11.88
CA ALA A 143 -7.59 -0.96 10.99
C ALA A 143 -6.50 -1.86 11.59
N LEU A 144 -5.86 -2.68 10.75
CA LEU A 144 -4.76 -3.56 11.12
C LEU A 144 -3.51 -3.24 10.28
N ILE A 145 -2.43 -2.84 10.93
CA ILE A 145 -1.13 -2.58 10.28
C ILE A 145 -0.28 -3.83 10.38
N THR A 146 0.26 -4.31 9.28
CA THR A 146 1.16 -5.48 9.23
C THR A 146 2.24 -5.28 8.18
N THR A 147 3.21 -6.20 8.15
CA THR A 147 4.22 -6.27 7.10
C THR A 147 3.95 -7.43 6.16
N PHE A 148 4.57 -7.39 4.97
CA PHE A 148 4.46 -8.45 3.99
C PHE A 148 4.91 -9.82 4.53
N GLU A 149 5.98 -9.86 5.32
CA GLU A 149 6.54 -11.08 5.88
C GLU A 149 5.59 -11.73 6.88
N ILE A 150 4.95 -10.92 7.73
CA ILE A 150 4.01 -11.40 8.73
C ILE A 150 2.72 -11.86 8.07
N LEU A 151 2.20 -11.09 7.11
CA LEU A 151 1.02 -11.47 6.33
C LEU A 151 1.21 -12.82 5.64
N MET A 152 2.39 -13.07 5.09
CA MET A 152 2.71 -14.33 4.44
C MET A 152 2.86 -15.50 5.41
N SER A 153 3.41 -15.23 6.60
CA SER A 153 3.59 -16.24 7.64
C SER A 153 2.24 -16.69 8.22
N ASP A 154 1.29 -15.76 8.36
CA ASP A 154 0.01 -15.99 9.02
C ASP A 154 -1.17 -15.87 8.02
N ILE A 155 -0.97 -16.20 6.74
CA ILE A 155 -1.94 -15.94 5.66
C ILE A 155 -3.33 -16.55 5.89
N GLU A 156 -3.40 -17.70 6.56
CA GLU A 156 -4.66 -18.36 6.90
C GLU A 156 -5.51 -17.51 7.85
N PHE A 157 -4.88 -16.84 8.82
CA PHE A 157 -5.56 -15.91 9.70
C PHE A 157 -6.13 -14.72 8.92
N PHE A 158 -5.31 -14.09 8.07
CA PHE A 158 -5.74 -12.96 7.26
C PHE A 158 -6.84 -13.33 6.25
N GLY A 159 -6.79 -14.54 5.67
CA GLY A 159 -7.79 -15.02 4.71
C GLY A 159 -9.14 -15.37 5.31
N ASN A 160 -9.21 -15.59 6.62
CA ASN A 160 -10.46 -15.77 7.36
C ASN A 160 -11.21 -14.44 7.61
N ILE A 161 -10.56 -13.30 7.37
CA ILE A 161 -11.13 -11.96 7.53
C ILE A 161 -11.56 -11.43 6.16
N HIS A 162 -12.78 -10.88 6.09
CA HIS A 162 -13.24 -10.15 4.91
C HIS A 162 -12.86 -8.67 5.06
N TRP A 163 -11.88 -8.22 4.29
CA TRP A 163 -11.33 -6.87 4.37
C TRP A 163 -12.09 -5.90 3.46
N ALA A 164 -12.57 -4.79 4.02
CA ALA A 164 -13.26 -3.76 3.27
C ALA A 164 -12.33 -3.03 2.30
N VAL A 165 -11.14 -2.69 2.80
CA VAL A 165 -10.12 -1.95 2.07
C VAL A 165 -8.76 -2.52 2.45
N SER A 166 -7.90 -2.68 1.47
CA SER A 166 -6.50 -3.04 1.66
C SER A 166 -5.60 -1.99 1.01
N ILE A 167 -4.72 -1.40 1.81
CA ILE A 167 -3.74 -0.40 1.38
C ILE A 167 -2.35 -1.04 1.45
N ILE A 168 -1.59 -0.92 0.37
CA ILE A 168 -0.28 -1.53 0.23
C ILE A 168 0.74 -0.44 -0.04
N ASP A 169 1.62 -0.20 0.93
CA ASP A 169 2.68 0.78 0.84
C ASP A 169 3.94 0.18 0.20
N GLU A 170 4.61 0.99 -0.62
CA GLU A 170 5.74 0.59 -1.47
C GLU A 170 5.47 -0.71 -2.25
N ALA A 171 4.33 -0.76 -2.94
CA ALA A 171 3.83 -1.96 -3.61
C ALA A 171 4.82 -2.59 -4.62
N HIS A 172 5.75 -1.80 -5.16
CA HIS A 172 6.82 -2.30 -6.02
C HIS A 172 7.72 -3.36 -5.34
N ARG A 173 7.85 -3.32 -4.01
CA ARG A 173 8.73 -4.23 -3.24
C ARG A 173 8.27 -5.69 -3.28
N LEU A 174 7.01 -5.94 -3.64
CA LEU A 174 6.43 -7.27 -3.76
C LEU A 174 7.10 -8.12 -4.85
N LYS A 175 7.89 -7.50 -5.76
CA LYS A 175 8.64 -8.21 -6.79
C LYS A 175 9.92 -8.90 -6.29
N ASN A 176 10.61 -8.34 -5.29
CA ASN A 176 12.06 -8.62 -5.11
C ASN A 176 12.46 -9.55 -3.96
N LYS A 177 11.54 -10.26 -3.31
CA LYS A 177 11.95 -11.27 -2.33
C LYS A 177 12.20 -12.61 -2.99
N LYS A 178 13.46 -12.86 -3.33
CA LYS A 178 14.02 -14.22 -3.30
C LYS A 178 13.84 -14.72 -1.87
N CYS A 179 12.75 -15.44 -1.60
CA CYS A 179 12.65 -16.23 -0.40
C CYS A 179 13.85 -17.19 -0.42
N LYS A 180 14.80 -17.01 0.50
CA LYS A 180 15.78 -18.03 0.85
C LYS A 180 15.03 -19.17 1.56
N LEU A 181 14.12 -19.83 0.84
CA LEU A 181 13.73 -21.20 1.21
C LEU A 181 14.90 -22.08 0.78
N GLY A 182 15.28 -22.99 1.68
CA GLY A 182 16.50 -23.78 1.61
C GLY A 182 16.76 -24.46 0.27
N GLU A 183 18.05 -24.73 0.07
CA GLU A 183 18.63 -25.53 -1.01
C GLU A 183 17.70 -26.67 -1.44
N GLY A 184 17.14 -26.59 -2.65
CA GLY A 184 16.32 -27.70 -3.18
C GLY A 184 15.41 -27.39 -4.36
N LEU A 185 15.04 -26.13 -4.65
CA LEU A 185 14.12 -25.83 -5.75
C LEU A 185 14.64 -24.72 -6.68
N ARG A 186 15.37 -25.13 -7.72
CA ARG A 186 15.82 -24.32 -8.89
C ARG A 186 14.65 -23.89 -9.82
N TYR A 187 13.56 -23.34 -9.29
CA TYR A 187 12.39 -22.91 -10.09
C TYR A 187 11.71 -21.64 -9.57
N LEU A 188 12.48 -20.61 -9.19
CA LEU A 188 11.94 -19.41 -8.54
C LEU A 188 12.42 -18.11 -9.20
N GLU A 189 12.13 -17.97 -10.49
CA GLU A 189 12.10 -16.68 -11.20
C GLU A 189 10.67 -16.10 -11.28
N LEU A 190 9.64 -16.91 -10.97
CA LEU A 190 8.20 -16.56 -10.97
C LEU A 190 7.59 -16.33 -9.57
N VAL A 191 8.39 -15.90 -8.58
CA VAL A 191 7.93 -15.79 -7.18
C VAL A 191 6.97 -14.61 -6.98
N SER A 192 7.18 -13.53 -7.71
CA SER A 192 6.47 -12.26 -7.54
C SER A 192 4.99 -12.36 -7.91
N LEU A 193 4.67 -12.93 -9.08
CA LEU A 193 3.29 -13.15 -9.52
C LEU A 193 2.59 -14.19 -8.65
N ARG A 194 3.29 -15.24 -8.20
CA ARG A 194 2.70 -16.23 -7.27
C ARG A 194 2.34 -15.62 -5.92
N LEU A 195 3.14 -14.66 -5.43
CA LEU A 195 2.88 -13.99 -4.16
C LEU A 195 1.61 -13.15 -4.24
N PHE A 196 1.53 -12.28 -5.25
CA PHE A 196 0.34 -11.47 -5.51
C PHE A 196 -0.89 -12.32 -5.75
N SER A 197 -0.82 -13.32 -6.64
CA SER A 197 -1.94 -14.24 -6.87
C SER A 197 -2.35 -14.99 -5.61
N LYS A 198 -1.42 -15.43 -4.76
CA LYS A 198 -1.75 -16.07 -3.48
C LYS A 198 -2.44 -15.10 -2.52
N ILE A 199 -1.97 -13.85 -2.41
CA ILE A 199 -2.62 -12.82 -1.60
C ILE A 199 -4.04 -12.56 -2.10
N ILE A 200 -4.24 -12.39 -3.41
CA ILE A 200 -5.56 -12.15 -4.01
C ILE A 200 -6.50 -13.34 -3.78
N LEU A 201 -6.02 -14.56 -3.98
CA LEU A 201 -6.84 -15.77 -3.83
C LEU A 201 -7.22 -16.05 -2.38
N MET A 202 -6.32 -15.72 -1.43
CA MET A 202 -6.51 -16.03 -0.02
C MET A 202 -7.20 -14.91 0.74
N LEU A 203 -6.97 -13.65 0.38
CA LEU A 203 -7.59 -12.50 1.04
C LEU A 203 -8.88 -12.11 0.34
N LYS A 204 -9.97 -12.19 1.08
CA LYS A 204 -11.25 -11.60 0.65
C LYS A 204 -11.13 -10.10 0.85
N GLN A 205 -11.00 -9.34 -0.24
CA GLN A 205 -10.83 -7.89 -0.22
C GLN A 205 -11.78 -7.26 -1.21
N ASP A 206 -12.55 -6.26 -0.78
CA ASP A 206 -13.44 -5.56 -1.72
C ASP A 206 -12.71 -4.48 -2.50
N HIS A 207 -11.77 -3.75 -1.86
CA HIS A 207 -11.06 -2.63 -2.46
C HIS A 207 -9.57 -2.68 -2.18
N ARG A 208 -8.77 -2.35 -3.19
CA ARG A 208 -7.31 -2.34 -3.12
C ARG A 208 -6.77 -0.98 -3.55
N VAL A 209 -5.86 -0.44 -2.74
CA VAL A 209 -5.11 0.79 -3.00
C VAL A 209 -3.63 0.48 -2.93
N LEU A 210 -2.90 0.78 -4.00
CA LEU A 210 -1.44 0.65 -4.03
C LEU A 210 -0.81 2.03 -3.88
N LEU A 211 0.16 2.17 -2.99
CA LEU A 211 0.94 3.38 -2.84
C LEU A 211 2.35 3.13 -3.39
N THR A 212 2.81 4.04 -4.23
CA THR A 212 4.19 4.01 -4.73
C THR A 212 4.73 5.42 -4.89
N GLY A 213 6.01 5.62 -4.53
CA GLY A 213 6.72 6.87 -4.78
C GLY A 213 7.71 6.78 -5.94
N THR A 214 7.94 5.59 -6.49
CA THR A 214 8.91 5.37 -7.56
C THR A 214 8.26 5.53 -8.93
N PRO A 215 9.00 6.08 -9.91
CA PRO A 215 8.48 6.19 -11.27
C PRO A 215 8.25 4.77 -11.83
N LEU A 216 6.98 4.41 -12.03
CA LEU A 216 6.54 3.14 -12.66
C LEU A 216 6.98 2.98 -14.13
N GLN A 217 7.79 3.91 -14.64
CA GLN A 217 8.21 4.00 -16.04
C GLN A 217 9.37 3.06 -16.39
N ASN A 218 10.13 2.57 -15.42
CA ASN A 218 11.40 1.89 -15.71
C ASN A 218 11.28 0.37 -15.90
N ASN A 219 10.12 -0.24 -15.65
CA ASN A 219 9.93 -1.69 -15.83
C ASN A 219 8.47 -2.05 -16.14
N VAL A 220 8.14 -2.26 -17.42
CA VAL A 220 6.78 -2.63 -17.88
C VAL A 220 6.30 -3.93 -17.23
N GLU A 221 7.21 -4.86 -16.91
CA GLU A 221 6.88 -6.09 -16.20
C GLU A 221 6.48 -5.82 -14.73
N GLU A 222 7.10 -4.82 -14.09
CA GLU A 222 6.67 -4.38 -12.75
C GLU A 222 5.27 -3.77 -12.81
N LEU A 223 5.02 -2.92 -13.80
CA LEU A 223 3.69 -2.36 -14.04
C LEU A 223 2.65 -3.45 -14.24
N PHE A 224 2.94 -4.46 -15.07
CA PHE A 224 2.07 -5.62 -15.25
C PHE A 224 1.76 -6.31 -13.91
N GLY A 225 2.76 -6.52 -13.06
CA GLY A 225 2.57 -7.14 -11.75
C GLY A 225 1.59 -6.38 -10.86
N LEU A 226 1.66 -5.04 -10.85
CA LEU A 226 0.73 -4.20 -10.10
C LEU A 226 -0.68 -4.22 -10.71
N LEU A 227 -0.78 -4.17 -12.04
CA LEU A 227 -2.05 -4.21 -12.76
C LEU A 227 -2.77 -5.56 -12.58
N ASN A 228 -2.04 -6.66 -12.73
CA ASN A 228 -2.54 -8.00 -12.44
C ASN A 228 -2.98 -8.13 -10.98
N PHE A 229 -2.27 -7.50 -10.03
CA PHE A 229 -2.73 -7.49 -8.66
C PHE A 229 -4.06 -6.74 -8.48
N LEU A 230 -4.26 -5.62 -9.17
CA LEU A 230 -5.47 -4.81 -9.06
C LEU A 230 -6.67 -5.38 -9.81
N GLU A 231 -6.47 -5.96 -10.99
CA GLU A 231 -7.50 -6.51 -11.86
C GLU A 231 -6.98 -7.79 -12.55
N PRO A 232 -6.89 -8.92 -11.81
CA PRO A 232 -6.28 -10.15 -12.32
C PRO A 232 -7.01 -10.76 -13.52
N GLU A 233 -8.33 -10.57 -13.58
CA GLU A 233 -9.16 -11.04 -14.69
C GLU A 233 -8.86 -10.30 -15.99
N ARG A 234 -8.65 -8.97 -15.89
CA ARG A 234 -8.31 -8.12 -17.02
C ARG A 234 -6.85 -8.31 -17.47
N PHE A 235 -5.95 -8.46 -16.51
CA PHE A 235 -4.50 -8.56 -16.75
C PHE A 235 -3.98 -9.96 -16.43
N SER A 236 -4.52 -10.99 -17.09
CA SER A 236 -4.25 -12.38 -16.73
C SER A 236 -2.92 -12.94 -17.27
N CYS A 237 -2.38 -12.35 -18.35
CA CYS A 237 -1.24 -12.91 -19.08
C CYS A 237 -0.07 -11.92 -19.26
N ALA A 238 1.05 -12.20 -18.58
CA ALA A 238 2.24 -11.36 -18.65
C ALA A 238 2.86 -11.33 -20.05
N SER A 239 2.92 -12.47 -20.73
CA SER A 239 3.53 -12.57 -22.07
C SER A 239 2.78 -11.76 -23.11
N THR A 240 1.44 -11.78 -23.08
CA THR A 240 0.61 -10.97 -23.98
C THR A 240 0.82 -9.48 -23.72
N PHE A 241 0.79 -9.08 -22.45
CA PHE A 241 1.02 -7.68 -22.07
C PHE A 241 2.42 -7.19 -22.46
N LEU A 242 3.46 -8.01 -22.27
CA LEU A 242 4.84 -7.67 -22.65
C LEU A 242 5.06 -7.69 -24.16
N ALA A 243 4.36 -8.54 -24.92
CA ALA A 243 4.40 -8.50 -26.38
C ALA A 243 3.80 -7.19 -26.92
N GLU A 244 2.76 -6.67 -26.25
CA GLU A 244 2.05 -5.46 -26.66
C GLU A 244 2.74 -4.18 -26.17
N TYR A 245 3.23 -4.14 -24.93
CA TYR A 245 3.74 -2.93 -24.27
C TYR A 245 5.20 -3.02 -23.83
N GLY A 246 5.87 -4.17 -23.95
CA GLY A 246 7.18 -4.40 -23.31
C GLY A 246 8.31 -3.51 -23.82
N GLU A 247 8.32 -3.19 -25.12
CA GLU A 247 9.36 -2.36 -25.74
C GLU A 247 8.93 -0.92 -26.03
N LEU A 248 7.64 -0.58 -25.86
CA LEU A 248 7.05 0.76 -26.11
C LEU A 248 7.61 1.44 -27.39
N LYS A 249 7.60 0.72 -28.52
CA LYS A 249 8.25 1.16 -29.78
C LYS A 249 7.54 2.31 -30.48
N THR A 250 6.24 2.45 -30.27
CA THR A 250 5.39 3.40 -30.99
C THR A 250 4.69 4.36 -30.03
N GLU A 251 4.45 5.59 -30.48
CA GLU A 251 3.66 6.57 -29.73
C GLU A 251 2.25 6.07 -29.43
N ALA A 252 1.65 5.29 -30.35
CA ALA A 252 0.34 4.68 -30.17
C ALA A 252 0.31 3.73 -28.96
N GLN A 253 1.31 2.83 -28.81
CA GLN A 253 1.41 1.94 -27.64
C GLN A 253 1.57 2.72 -26.33
N VAL A 254 2.30 3.84 -26.35
CA VAL A 254 2.47 4.70 -25.17
C VAL A 254 1.15 5.37 -24.80
N GLU A 255 0.41 5.88 -25.78
CA GLU A 255 -0.87 6.55 -25.54
C GLU A 255 -1.98 5.58 -25.10
N ASP A 256 -1.99 4.37 -25.67
CA ASP A 256 -2.89 3.29 -25.25
C ASP A 256 -2.60 2.88 -23.80
N LEU A 257 -1.32 2.68 -23.45
CA LEU A 257 -0.93 2.37 -22.07
C LEU A 257 -1.29 3.50 -21.10
N LYS A 258 -1.08 4.77 -21.48
CA LYS A 258 -1.51 5.91 -20.65
C LYS A 258 -3.01 5.94 -20.45
N SER A 259 -3.79 5.70 -21.51
CA SER A 259 -5.25 5.66 -21.45
C SER A 259 -5.76 4.54 -20.56
N LEU A 260 -5.08 3.39 -20.59
CA LEU A 260 -5.33 2.25 -19.71
C LEU A 260 -5.10 2.59 -18.23
N LEU A 261 -4.02 3.31 -17.91
CA LEU A 261 -3.63 3.66 -16.55
C LEU A 261 -4.41 4.83 -15.97
N LYS A 262 -4.80 5.81 -16.79
CA LYS A 262 -5.48 7.05 -16.38
C LYS A 262 -6.64 6.87 -15.39
N PRO A 263 -7.57 5.91 -15.56
CA PRO A 263 -8.69 5.74 -14.62
C PRO A 263 -8.29 5.07 -13.28
N MET A 264 -7.12 4.44 -13.20
CA MET A 264 -6.70 3.64 -12.04
C MET A 264 -5.43 4.18 -11.36
N MET A 265 -4.76 5.17 -11.93
CA MET A 265 -3.52 5.73 -11.39
C MET A 265 -3.60 7.26 -11.32
N LEU A 266 -3.35 7.80 -10.13
CA LEU A 266 -3.09 9.22 -9.91
C LEU A 266 -1.60 9.42 -9.65
N ARG A 267 -0.95 10.29 -10.43
CA ARG A 267 0.47 10.59 -10.31
C ARG A 267 0.71 12.09 -10.42
N ARG A 268 1.40 12.66 -9.44
CA ARG A 268 1.75 14.09 -9.35
C ARG A 268 3.18 14.26 -8.84
N LEU A 269 3.88 15.27 -9.35
CA LEU A 269 5.21 15.66 -8.89
C LEU A 269 5.11 16.83 -7.91
N LYS A 270 6.12 17.02 -7.05
CA LYS A 270 6.13 18.17 -6.12
C LYS A 270 6.08 19.50 -6.84
N GLU A 271 6.77 19.63 -7.97
CA GLU A 271 6.76 20.84 -8.80
C GLU A 271 5.36 21.18 -9.33
N ASP A 272 4.53 20.16 -9.58
CA ASP A 272 3.17 20.35 -10.10
C ASP A 272 2.22 20.90 -9.03
N VAL A 273 2.43 20.54 -7.76
CA VAL A 273 1.43 20.70 -6.69
C VAL A 273 1.89 21.56 -5.51
N GLU A 274 3.19 21.73 -5.32
CA GLU A 274 3.75 22.39 -4.14
C GLU A 274 4.71 23.52 -4.56
N LYS A 275 4.12 24.65 -4.98
CA LYS A 275 4.84 25.85 -5.43
C LYS A 275 5.54 26.61 -4.29
N SER A 276 5.28 26.23 -3.03
CA SER A 276 5.88 26.88 -1.85
C SER A 276 7.22 26.27 -1.41
N LEU A 277 7.58 25.09 -1.92
CA LEU A 277 8.84 24.43 -1.60
C LEU A 277 10.02 25.09 -2.31
N ALA A 278 11.12 25.28 -1.59
CA ALA A 278 12.38 25.71 -2.18
C ALA A 278 12.87 24.68 -3.21
N PRO A 279 13.50 25.13 -4.32
CA PRO A 279 14.00 24.24 -5.34
C PRO A 279 15.06 23.29 -4.75
N LYS A 280 15.05 22.04 -5.19
CA LYS A 280 16.03 21.04 -4.78
C LYS A 280 17.37 21.36 -5.45
N GLU A 281 18.41 21.60 -4.66
CA GLU A 281 19.79 21.72 -5.17
C GLU A 281 20.47 20.35 -5.13
N GLU A 282 21.07 19.93 -6.25
CA GLU A 282 21.92 18.74 -6.33
C GLU A 282 23.36 19.18 -6.60
N THR A 283 24.25 18.96 -5.63
CA THR A 283 25.67 19.28 -5.77
C THR A 283 26.46 18.00 -6.03
N ILE A 284 27.10 17.91 -7.18
CA ILE A 284 28.04 16.83 -7.50
C ILE A 284 29.39 17.21 -6.89
N ILE A 285 29.86 16.43 -5.92
CA ILE A 285 31.20 16.59 -5.35
C ILE A 285 32.13 15.63 -6.10
N GLU A 286 32.92 16.17 -7.02
CA GLU A 286 34.02 15.44 -7.64
C GLU A 286 35.17 15.33 -6.64
N VAL A 287 35.56 14.09 -6.30
CA VAL A 287 36.70 13.83 -5.41
C VAL A 287 37.92 13.54 -6.27
N SER A 288 39.02 14.25 -6.04
CA SER A 288 40.27 13.97 -6.72
C SER A 288 40.91 12.67 -6.20
N ASP A 289 41.55 11.91 -7.10
CA ASP A 289 42.19 10.60 -6.83
C ASP A 289 43.26 10.63 -5.73
N THR A 290 43.65 11.82 -5.26
CA THR A 290 44.63 12.01 -4.19
C THR A 290 44.18 11.42 -2.84
N PHE A 291 42.88 11.19 -2.64
CA PHE A 291 42.34 10.54 -1.43
C PHE A 291 42.16 9.01 -1.56
N LEU A 292 42.28 8.45 -2.77
CA LEU A 292 42.09 7.02 -3.04
C LEU A 292 43.36 6.18 -2.81
N SER A 293 44.53 6.81 -2.64
CA SER A 293 45.82 6.11 -2.48
C SER A 293 46.15 5.64 -1.06
N VAL A 294 45.32 5.95 -0.05
CA VAL A 294 45.53 5.53 1.36
C VAL A 294 44.57 4.42 1.80
N VAL A 295 43.63 3.99 0.95
CA VAL A 295 42.68 2.91 1.29
C VAL A 295 42.87 1.74 0.32
N PRO A 296 43.19 0.52 0.80
CA PRO A 296 43.43 -0.62 -0.07
C PRO A 296 42.19 -0.91 -0.93
N THR A 297 42.43 -1.19 -2.21
CA THR A 297 41.51 -1.26 -3.35
C THR A 297 40.37 -2.29 -3.25
N ASN A 298 40.18 -2.93 -2.10
CA ASN A 298 39.11 -3.89 -1.84
C ASN A 298 37.89 -3.31 -1.10
N VAL A 299 37.82 -1.98 -0.89
CA VAL A 299 36.67 -1.30 -0.25
C VAL A 299 36.06 -0.22 -1.15
N CYS A 300 36.13 -0.40 -2.47
CA CYS A 300 35.57 0.57 -3.42
C CYS A 300 34.29 0.03 -4.07
N MET A 301 33.19 -0.01 -3.31
CA MET A 301 31.85 -0.05 -3.90
C MET A 301 30.80 0.55 -2.97
N LYS A 302 30.19 1.65 -3.45
CA LYS A 302 28.92 2.26 -3.02
C LYS A 302 28.86 2.83 -1.59
N TYR A 303 29.31 4.07 -1.43
CA TYR A 303 28.70 5.00 -0.48
C TYR A 303 28.06 6.15 -1.25
N ARG A 304 26.77 6.02 -1.53
CA ARG A 304 25.89 7.13 -1.95
C ARG A 304 25.19 7.62 -0.68
N THR A 305 25.92 8.32 0.17
CA THR A 305 25.38 8.84 1.43
C THR A 305 24.65 10.14 1.13
N LEU A 306 23.32 10.07 1.06
CA LEU A 306 22.42 11.22 1.04
C LEU A 306 22.57 11.98 2.37
N PHE A 307 23.31 13.08 2.37
CA PHE A 307 23.16 14.11 3.40
C PHE A 307 22.11 15.09 2.90
N SER A 308 20.92 15.02 3.48
CA SER A 308 19.94 16.12 3.44
C SER A 308 20.32 17.09 4.55
N LEU A 309 20.93 18.23 4.20
CA LEU A 309 21.04 19.36 5.10
C LEU A 309 19.84 20.29 4.84
N ARG A 310 19.12 20.58 5.94
CA ARG A 310 17.94 21.44 6.12
C ARG A 310 16.59 20.77 5.93
#